data_AF-A0A7K7JDC3-F1
#
_entry.id   AF-A0A7K7JDC3-F1
#
_cell.length_a   1.000
_cell.length_b   1.000
_cell.length_c   1.000
_cell.angle_alpha   90.00
_cell.angle_beta   90.00
_cell.angle_gamma   90.00
#
_symmetry.space_group_name_H-M   'P 1'
#
loop_
_entity.id
_entity.type
_entity.pdbx_description
1 polymer ?
#
loop_
_entity_poly.entity_id
_entity_poly.type
_entity_poly.pdbx_seq_one_letter_code
_entity_poly.pdbx_strand_id
1 'polypeptide(L)'
;VLELSKSLPAALLTAFILIFDTGCITLSQYILLDPILMFFLMGAVLSMVKCNSCADRPFSASWWFWLSLTGVNLAGAMGVKFVGLFVVLLVGLNTIYDLWDLLGNLSLSLVMFGKHLLARVLCLIILPLALYTAMFAVHFAVLNRSGPGDGFFSSAFQSQLIGNNLHNVSIPE
;
A
#
# COMPACT_ATOMS: atom_id res chain seq x y z
N VAL A 1 17.81 -4.23 -5.74
CA VAL A 1 19.25 -4.13 -6.07
C VAL A 1 19.52 -4.25 -7.56
N LEU A 2 19.06 -5.32 -8.23
CA LEU A 2 19.31 -5.51 -9.67
C LEU A 2 18.90 -4.29 -10.51
N GLU A 3 17.68 -3.77 -10.30
CA GLU A 3 17.21 -2.62 -11.09
C GLU A 3 17.94 -1.31 -10.79
N LEU A 4 18.44 -1.14 -9.56
CA LEU A 4 19.11 0.08 -9.12
C LEU A 4 20.61 0.10 -9.50
N SER A 5 21.29 -1.03 -9.31
CA SER A 5 22.74 -1.13 -9.52
C SER A 5 23.10 -1.69 -10.91
N LYS A 6 22.14 -2.30 -11.62
CA LYS A 6 22.33 -3.03 -12.90
C LYS A 6 23.39 -4.14 -12.85
N SER A 7 23.81 -4.53 -11.64
CA SER A 7 24.83 -5.56 -11.39
C SER A 7 24.18 -6.82 -10.84
N LEU A 8 24.30 -7.91 -11.59
CA LEU A 8 23.85 -9.25 -11.19
C LEU A 8 24.60 -9.81 -9.97
N PRO A 9 25.94 -9.71 -9.84
CA PRO A 9 26.62 -10.21 -8.65
C PRO A 9 26.23 -9.44 -7.38
N ALA A 10 26.02 -8.12 -7.47
CA ALA A 10 25.53 -7.34 -6.32
C ALA A 10 24.12 -7.79 -5.88
N ALA A 11 23.23 -8.06 -6.84
CA ALA A 11 21.89 -8.54 -6.54
C ALA A 11 21.89 -9.94 -5.88
N LEU A 12 22.72 -10.86 -6.37
CA LEU A 12 22.87 -12.20 -5.78
C LEU A 12 23.45 -12.12 -4.36
N LEU A 13 24.48 -11.30 -4.15
CA LEU A 13 25.08 -11.09 -2.83
C LEU A 13 24.05 -10.55 -1.84
N THR A 14 23.26 -9.54 -2.22
CA THR A 14 22.22 -9.00 -1.33
C THR A 14 21.13 -10.02 -1.03
N ALA A 15 20.69 -10.80 -2.03
CA ALA A 15 19.70 -11.86 -1.82
C ALA A 15 20.23 -12.93 -0.86
N PHE A 16 21.50 -13.33 -1.01
CA PHE A 16 22.16 -14.27 -0.11
C PHE A 16 22.21 -13.73 1.33
N ILE A 17 22.67 -12.50 1.53
CA ILE A 17 22.73 -11.87 2.87
C ILE A 17 21.34 -11.81 3.51
N LEU A 18 20.30 -11.48 2.75
CA LEU A 18 18.94 -11.35 3.28
C LEU A 18 18.31 -12.70 3.64
N ILE A 19 18.59 -13.77 2.88
CA ILE A 19 18.11 -15.13 3.18
C ILE A 19 18.78 -15.70 4.43
N PHE A 20 20.08 -15.43 4.63
CA PHE A 20 20.85 -15.91 5.78
C PHE A 20 20.78 -14.97 6.99
N ASP A 21 19.95 -13.91 6.95
CA ASP A 21 19.73 -13.04 8.09
C ASP A 21 18.83 -13.74 9.13
N THR A 22 19.45 -14.11 10.26
CA THR A 22 18.79 -14.75 11.40
C THR A 22 17.58 -13.95 11.90
N GLY A 23 17.61 -12.61 11.82
CA GLY A 23 16.49 -11.77 12.23
C GLY A 23 15.26 -11.97 11.35
N CYS A 24 15.46 -11.99 10.03
CA CYS A 24 14.40 -12.21 9.05
C CYS A 24 13.81 -13.63 9.17
N ILE A 25 14.67 -14.65 9.34
CA ILE A 25 14.25 -16.05 9.55
C ILE A 25 13.41 -16.17 10.82
N THR A 26 13.88 -15.60 11.94
CA THR A 26 13.19 -15.69 13.23
C THR A 26 11.81 -15.04 13.16
N LEU A 27 11.71 -13.83 12.57
CA LEU A 27 10.43 -13.14 12.39
C LEU A 27 9.45 -13.93 11.49
N SER A 28 9.96 -14.59 10.45
CA SER A 28 9.15 -15.33 9.47
C SER A 28 8.64 -16.67 9.98
N GLN A 29 9.28 -17.27 10.98
CA GLN A 29 8.87 -18.57 11.54
C GLN A 29 7.63 -18.47 12.43
N TYR A 30 7.41 -17.33 13.08
CA TYR A 30 6.25 -17.11 13.92
C TYR A 30 5.07 -16.55 13.11
N ILE A 31 3.85 -16.79 13.58
CA ILE A 31 2.61 -16.22 12.99
C ILE A 31 2.47 -14.77 13.44
N LEU A 32 3.48 -13.96 13.14
CA LEU A 32 3.45 -12.52 13.30
C LEU A 32 2.89 -11.87 12.03
N LEU A 33 2.45 -10.64 12.20
CA LEU A 33 1.95 -9.81 11.11
C LEU A 33 3.10 -9.10 10.36
N ASP A 34 4.29 -9.04 10.97
CA ASP A 34 5.49 -8.39 10.45
C ASP A 34 6.04 -9.01 9.14
N PRO A 35 6.04 -10.34 8.91
CA PRO A 35 6.43 -10.93 7.62
C PRO A 35 5.49 -10.52 6.46
N ILE A 36 4.19 -10.43 6.72
CA ILE A 36 3.19 -9.98 5.73
C ILE A 36 3.42 -8.50 5.41
N LEU A 37 3.72 -7.69 6.44
CA LEU A 37 4.10 -6.29 6.24
C LEU A 37 5.36 -6.18 5.38
N MET A 38 6.42 -6.94 5.68
CA MET A 38 7.66 -6.95 4.90
C MET A 38 7.43 -7.33 3.44
N PHE A 39 6.55 -8.28 3.17
CA PHE A 39 6.16 -8.64 1.80
C PHE A 39 5.57 -7.45 1.04
N PHE A 40 4.58 -6.75 1.61
CA PHE A 40 3.97 -5.58 0.97
C PHE A 40 4.93 -4.39 0.87
N LEU A 41 5.81 -4.19 1.85
CA LEU A 41 6.86 -3.16 1.81
C LEU A 41 7.83 -3.40 0.64
N MET A 42 8.36 -4.62 0.51
CA MET A 42 9.28 -4.97 -0.57
C MET A 42 8.57 -4.93 -1.93
N GLY A 43 7.31 -5.38 -1.99
CA GLY A 43 6.46 -5.28 -3.17
C GLY A 43 6.25 -3.83 -3.62
N ALA A 44 5.94 -2.91 -2.70
CA ALA A 44 5.75 -1.48 -2.97
C ALA A 44 7.04 -0.82 -3.48
N VAL A 45 8.19 -1.10 -2.85
CA VAL A 45 9.48 -0.54 -3.28
C VAL A 45 9.89 -1.12 -4.65
N LEU A 46 9.71 -2.42 -4.87
CA LEU A 46 10.02 -3.06 -6.15
C LEU A 46 9.16 -2.50 -7.29
N SER A 47 7.85 -2.39 -7.07
CA SER A 47 6.91 -1.86 -8.07
C SER A 47 7.17 -0.38 -8.35
N MET A 48 7.53 0.42 -7.35
CA MET A 48 7.99 1.80 -7.53
C MET A 48 9.25 1.86 -8.41
N VAL A 49 10.30 1.09 -8.10
CA VAL A 49 11.53 1.07 -8.90
C VAL A 49 11.27 0.60 -10.34
N LYS A 50 10.38 -0.39 -10.53
CA LYS A 50 9.97 -0.87 -11.86
C LYS A 50 9.16 0.17 -12.62
N CYS A 51 8.28 0.90 -11.94
CA CYS A 51 7.52 2.02 -12.53
C CYS A 51 8.47 3.10 -13.05
N ASN A 52 9.50 3.47 -12.26
CA ASN A 52 10.51 4.45 -12.67
C ASN A 52 11.39 3.91 -13.82
N SER A 53 11.70 2.62 -13.82
CA SER A 53 12.42 1.99 -14.95
C SER A 53 11.61 1.96 -16.25
N CYS A 54 10.28 2.02 -16.16
CA CYS A 54 9.36 2.13 -17.29
C CYS A 54 8.98 3.59 -17.62
N ALA A 55 9.67 4.58 -17.02
CA ALA A 55 9.39 6.00 -17.26
C ALA A 55 9.62 6.43 -18.71
N ASP A 56 10.50 5.72 -19.45
CA ASP A 56 10.80 5.99 -20.86
C ASP A 56 9.58 5.79 -21.80
N ARG A 57 8.57 5.02 -21.36
CA ARG A 57 7.35 4.75 -22.14
C ARG A 57 6.10 5.07 -21.31
N PRO A 58 5.83 6.36 -21.08
CA PRO A 58 4.70 6.78 -20.27
C PRO A 58 3.37 6.31 -20.89
N PHE A 59 2.41 5.92 -20.05
CA PHE A 59 1.09 5.39 -20.43
C PHE A 59 1.08 4.02 -21.14
N SER A 60 2.19 3.29 -21.18
CA SER A 60 2.19 1.89 -21.63
C SER A 60 1.39 0.99 -20.67
N ALA A 61 0.87 -0.13 -21.16
CA ALA A 61 0.18 -1.14 -20.34
C ALA A 61 1.07 -1.65 -19.18
N SER A 62 2.37 -1.80 -19.43
CA SER A 62 3.35 -2.16 -18.39
C SER A 62 3.45 -1.08 -17.31
N TRP A 63 3.48 0.20 -17.70
CA TRP A 63 3.56 1.32 -16.76
C TRP A 63 2.32 1.38 -15.87
N TRP A 64 1.12 1.25 -16.45
CA TRP A 64 -0.13 1.15 -15.70
C TRP A 64 -0.15 -0.05 -14.76
N PHE A 65 0.31 -1.21 -15.23
CA PHE A 65 0.40 -2.41 -14.39
C PHE A 65 1.29 -2.18 -13.16
N TRP A 66 2.51 -1.68 -13.36
CA TRP A 66 3.44 -1.42 -12.25
C TRP A 66 2.93 -0.33 -11.32
N LEU A 67 2.36 0.75 -11.84
CA LEU A 67 1.80 1.84 -11.02
C LEU A 67 0.61 1.36 -10.17
N SER A 68 -0.28 0.56 -10.76
CA SER A 68 -1.42 -0.04 -10.06
C SER A 68 -0.94 -1.02 -8.99
N LEU A 69 0.07 -1.83 -9.31
CA LEU A 69 0.67 -2.77 -8.38
C LEU A 69 1.33 -2.07 -7.20
N THR A 70 1.96 -0.90 -7.41
CA THR A 70 2.45 -0.05 -6.32
C THR A 70 1.30 0.35 -5.39
N GLY A 71 0.18 0.82 -5.95
CA GLY A 71 -1.00 1.18 -5.17
C GLY A 71 -1.58 0.01 -4.35
N VAL A 72 -1.71 -1.17 -4.96
CA VAL A 72 -2.19 -2.39 -4.26
C VAL A 72 -1.27 -2.74 -3.08
N ASN A 73 0.05 -2.71 -3.29
CA ASN A 73 1.01 -3.01 -2.23
C ASN A 73 1.00 -1.95 -1.11
N LEU A 74 0.81 -0.67 -1.44
CA LEU A 74 0.65 0.39 -0.43
C LEU A 74 -0.62 0.16 0.41
N ALA A 75 -1.73 -0.24 -0.22
CA ALA A 75 -2.97 -0.57 0.48
C ALA A 75 -2.77 -1.75 1.45
N GLY A 76 -2.10 -2.81 0.98
CA GLY A 76 -1.75 -3.97 1.80
C GLY A 76 -0.87 -3.59 2.98
N ALA A 77 0.17 -2.77 2.76
CA ALA A 77 1.06 -2.32 3.83
C ALA A 77 0.31 -1.53 4.91
N MET A 78 -0.57 -0.58 4.52
CA MET A 78 -1.39 0.19 5.45
C MET A 78 -2.46 -0.67 6.15
N GLY A 79 -3.07 -1.61 5.45
CA GLY A 79 -4.07 -2.52 6.01
C GLY A 79 -3.51 -3.47 7.05
N VAL A 80 -2.23 -3.81 6.92
CA VAL A 80 -1.52 -4.69 7.85
C VAL A 80 -1.11 -3.95 9.12
N LYS A 81 -0.34 -2.85 9.01
CA LYS A 81 0.15 -2.07 10.17
C LYS A 81 0.35 -0.61 9.76
N PHE A 82 0.02 0.34 10.64
CA PHE A 82 0.23 1.77 10.36
C PHE A 82 1.70 2.17 10.17
N VAL A 83 2.66 1.32 10.59
CA VAL A 83 4.08 1.48 10.24
C VAL A 83 4.28 1.50 8.71
N GLY A 84 3.39 0.89 7.93
CA GLY A 84 3.34 0.99 6.47
C GLY A 84 3.18 2.41 5.93
N LEU A 85 2.79 3.40 6.75
CA LEU A 85 2.77 4.81 6.33
C LEU A 85 4.15 5.32 5.92
N PHE A 86 5.24 4.75 6.46
CA PHE A 86 6.59 5.12 6.05
C PHE A 86 6.87 4.77 4.58
N VAL A 87 6.33 3.65 4.06
CA VAL A 87 6.49 3.32 2.64
C VAL A 87 5.61 4.19 1.75
N VAL A 88 4.42 4.58 2.22
CA VAL A 88 3.56 5.53 1.52
C VAL A 88 4.27 6.87 1.38
N LEU A 89 4.92 7.34 2.45
CA LEU A 89 5.72 8.56 2.43
C LEU A 89 6.93 8.44 1.49
N LEU A 90 7.65 7.32 1.53
CA LEU A 90 8.78 7.07 0.61
C LEU A 90 8.35 7.10 -0.86
N VAL A 91 7.28 6.38 -1.20
CA VAL A 91 6.72 6.36 -2.57
C VAL A 91 6.17 7.74 -2.95
N GLY A 92 5.53 8.44 -2.02
CA GLY A 92 5.01 9.79 -2.22
C GLY A 92 6.11 10.80 -2.52
N LEU A 93 7.20 10.82 -1.73
CA LEU A 93 8.34 11.70 -1.97
C LEU A 93 9.02 11.42 -3.31
N ASN A 94 9.21 10.14 -3.65
CA ASN A 94 9.74 9.75 -4.96
C ASN A 94 8.81 10.22 -6.10
N THR A 95 7.50 10.08 -5.92
CA THR A 95 6.50 10.51 -6.89
C THR A 95 6.51 12.04 -7.08
N ILE A 96 6.68 12.80 -6.00
CA ILE A 96 6.80 14.27 -6.03
C ILE A 96 8.09 14.67 -6.77
N TYR A 97 9.20 13.99 -6.50
CA TYR A 97 10.47 14.22 -7.19
C TYR A 97 10.34 13.98 -8.71
N ASP A 98 9.74 12.86 -9.12
CA ASP A 98 9.49 12.61 -10.56
C ASP A 98 8.58 13.67 -11.20
N LEU A 99 7.54 14.12 -10.48
CA LEU A 99 6.63 15.16 -10.94
C LEU A 99 7.35 16.50 -11.09
N TRP A 100 8.28 16.79 -10.17
CA TRP A 100 9.13 17.98 -10.22
C TRP A 100 10.04 17.97 -11.45
N ASP A 101 10.69 16.84 -11.73
CA ASP A 101 11.53 16.67 -12.93
C ASP A 101 10.71 16.77 -14.22
N LEU A 102 9.50 16.20 -14.26
CA LEU A 102 8.58 16.34 -15.38
C LEU A 102 8.15 17.80 -15.60
N LEU A 103 7.92 18.56 -14.51
CA LEU A 103 7.52 19.96 -14.58
C LEU A 103 8.67 20.85 -15.09
N GLY A 104 9.92 20.52 -14.74
CA GLY A 104 11.10 21.21 -15.24
C GLY A 104 11.36 21.00 -16.75
N ASN A 105 10.74 19.99 -17.36
CA ASN A 105 10.89 19.71 -18.78
C ASN A 105 9.95 20.58 -19.63
N LEU A 106 10.48 21.72 -20.09
CA LEU A 106 9.78 22.71 -20.94
C LEU A 106 9.29 22.17 -22.29
N SER A 107 9.73 20.98 -22.71
CA SER A 107 9.25 20.33 -23.94
C SER A 107 7.89 19.64 -23.78
N LEU A 108 7.44 19.40 -22.54
CA LEU A 108 6.18 18.72 -22.27
C LEU A 108 5.02 19.72 -22.21
N SER A 109 3.94 19.38 -22.89
CA SER A 109 2.66 20.09 -22.77
C SER A 109 2.12 19.97 -21.34
N LEU A 110 1.56 21.07 -20.81
CA LEU A 110 0.83 21.10 -19.54
C LEU A 110 -0.30 20.06 -19.48
N VAL A 111 -0.91 19.73 -20.63
CA VAL A 111 -1.95 18.70 -20.73
C VAL A 111 -1.37 17.31 -20.42
N MET A 112 -0.17 17.02 -20.90
CA MET A 112 0.51 15.75 -20.65
C MET A 112 0.92 15.63 -19.19
N PHE A 113 1.43 16.72 -18.58
CA PHE A 113 1.69 16.78 -17.15
C PHE A 113 0.41 16.52 -16.33
N GLY A 114 -0.70 17.15 -16.68
CA GLY A 114 -2.00 16.92 -16.02
C GLY A 114 -2.44 15.45 -16.07
N LYS A 115 -2.22 14.76 -17.20
CA LYS A 115 -2.50 13.32 -17.31
C LYS A 115 -1.60 12.48 -16.40
N HIS A 116 -0.31 12.82 -16.28
CA HIS A 116 0.62 12.14 -15.37
C HIS A 116 0.23 12.31 -13.91
N LEU A 117 -0.12 13.54 -13.52
CA LEU A 117 -0.59 13.86 -12.18
C LEU A 117 -1.87 13.08 -11.86
N LEU A 118 -2.86 13.12 -12.77
CA LEU A 118 -4.13 12.42 -12.59
C LEU A 118 -3.94 10.90 -12.46
N ALA A 119 -3.11 10.29 -13.32
CA ALA A 119 -2.82 8.86 -13.25
C ALA A 119 -2.15 8.46 -11.92
N ARG A 120 -1.18 9.24 -11.44
CA ARG A 120 -0.51 9.02 -10.14
C ARG A 120 -1.49 9.18 -8.97
N VAL A 121 -2.35 10.21 -8.99
CA VAL A 121 -3.40 10.40 -7.96
C VAL A 121 -4.39 9.23 -7.94
N LEU A 122 -4.85 8.77 -9.11
CA LEU A 122 -5.77 7.65 -9.21
C LEU A 122 -5.16 6.36 -8.66
N CYS A 123 -3.95 6.00 -9.08
CA CYS A 123 -3.33 4.72 -8.71
C CYS A 123 -2.65 4.72 -7.34
N LEU A 124 -2.14 5.86 -6.84
CA LEU A 124 -1.38 5.93 -5.59
C LEU A 124 -2.15 6.54 -4.41
N ILE A 125 -3.33 7.15 -4.65
CA ILE A 125 -4.18 7.71 -3.58
C ILE A 125 -5.56 7.06 -3.59
N ILE A 126 -6.29 7.15 -4.71
CA ILE A 126 -7.68 6.69 -4.78
C ILE A 126 -7.75 5.17 -4.69
N LEU A 127 -6.93 4.46 -5.46
CA LEU A 127 -6.90 2.99 -5.47
C LEU A 127 -6.51 2.41 -4.09
N PRO A 128 -5.45 2.89 -3.41
CA PRO A 128 -5.10 2.37 -2.08
C PRO A 128 -6.18 2.65 -1.03
N LEU A 129 -6.81 3.83 -1.08
CA LEU A 129 -7.90 4.19 -0.18
C LEU A 129 -9.15 3.31 -0.42
N ALA A 130 -9.49 3.06 -1.68
CA ALA A 130 -10.59 2.18 -2.06
C ALA A 130 -10.34 0.73 -1.58
N LEU A 131 -9.13 0.20 -1.74
CA LEU A 131 -8.79 -1.13 -1.25
C LEU A 131 -8.77 -1.20 0.27
N TYR A 132 -8.25 -0.16 0.94
CA TYR A 132 -8.27 -0.08 2.41
C TYR A 132 -9.70 -0.08 2.96
N THR A 133 -10.57 0.77 2.41
CA THR A 133 -11.99 0.82 2.80
C THR A 133 -12.72 -0.50 2.49
N ALA A 134 -12.44 -1.14 1.35
CA ALA A 134 -12.99 -2.46 1.03
C ALA A 134 -12.56 -3.53 2.03
N MET A 135 -11.29 -3.53 2.49
CA MET A 135 -10.84 -4.46 3.53
C MET A 135 -11.57 -4.25 4.85
N PHE A 136 -11.80 -3.00 5.27
CA PHE A 136 -12.60 -2.70 6.46
C PHE A 136 -14.07 -3.09 6.29
N ALA A 137 -14.65 -2.89 5.11
CA ALA A 137 -16.00 -3.33 4.81
C ALA A 137 -16.14 -4.86 4.94
N VAL A 138 -15.17 -5.62 4.40
CA VAL A 138 -15.12 -7.08 4.57
C VAL A 138 -14.92 -7.46 6.04
N HIS A 139 -14.04 -6.77 6.76
CA HIS A 139 -13.80 -7.01 8.19
C HIS A 139 -15.09 -6.89 9.01
N PHE A 140 -15.85 -5.80 8.83
CA PHE A 140 -17.11 -5.58 9.54
C PHE A 140 -18.24 -6.52 9.06
N ALA A 141 -18.25 -6.91 7.78
CA ALA A 141 -19.21 -7.89 7.28
C ALA A 141 -19.00 -9.29 7.88
N VAL A 142 -17.74 -9.69 8.09
CA VAL A 142 -17.37 -11.00 8.66
C VAL A 142 -17.51 -11.00 10.19
N LEU A 143 -17.07 -9.94 10.88
CA LEU A 143 -17.20 -9.77 12.34
C LEU A 143 -18.47 -8.99 12.71
N ASN A 144 -19.64 -9.60 12.46
CA ASN A 144 -20.94 -9.00 12.80
C ASN A 144 -21.50 -9.45 14.17
N ARG A 145 -20.69 -10.16 14.97
CA ARG A 145 -21.07 -10.70 16.29
C ARG A 145 -20.43 -9.88 17.39
N SER A 146 -21.17 -9.74 18.49
CA SER A 146 -20.68 -9.06 19.70
C SER A 146 -19.49 -9.80 20.33
N GLY A 147 -18.51 -9.04 20.81
CA GLY A 147 -17.34 -9.55 21.53
C GLY A 147 -16.94 -8.70 22.73
N PRO A 148 -15.92 -9.11 23.50
CA PRO A 148 -15.48 -8.40 24.71
C PRO A 148 -14.92 -6.99 24.43
N GLY A 149 -14.67 -6.64 23.16
CA GLY A 149 -14.16 -5.34 22.73
C GLY A 149 -15.23 -4.32 22.31
N ASP A 150 -16.51 -4.69 22.32
CA ASP A 150 -17.59 -3.83 21.79
C ASP A 150 -17.73 -2.50 22.55
N GLY A 151 -17.42 -2.51 23.85
CA GLY A 151 -17.58 -1.36 24.75
C GLY A 151 -16.72 -0.15 24.39
N PHE A 152 -15.72 -0.30 23.51
CA PHE A 152 -14.90 0.81 22.99
C PHE A 152 -15.50 1.51 21.77
N PHE A 153 -16.56 0.95 21.17
CA PHE A 153 -17.26 1.54 20.04
C PHE A 153 -18.47 2.38 20.47
N SER A 154 -18.95 3.25 19.60
CA SER A 154 -20.16 4.03 19.85
C SER A 154 -21.39 3.12 20.02
N SER A 155 -22.38 3.58 20.79
CA SER A 155 -23.64 2.84 21.00
C SER A 155 -24.38 2.53 19.69
N ALA A 156 -24.33 3.45 18.71
CA ALA A 156 -24.89 3.26 17.37
C ALA A 156 -24.21 2.15 16.56
N PHE A 157 -22.91 1.92 16.77
CA PHE A 157 -22.22 0.79 16.16
C PHE A 157 -22.50 -0.51 16.92
N GLN A 158 -22.53 -0.44 18.26
CA GLN A 158 -22.86 -1.59 19.10
C GLN A 158 -24.25 -2.17 18.81
N SER A 159 -25.24 -1.33 18.48
CA SER A 159 -26.59 -1.78 18.13
C SER A 159 -26.65 -2.57 16.82
N GLN A 160 -25.65 -2.43 15.93
CA GLN A 160 -25.54 -3.19 14.69
C GLN A 160 -24.96 -4.61 14.90
N LEU A 161 -24.31 -4.87 16.03
CA LEU A 161 -23.69 -6.17 16.35
C LEU A 161 -24.73 -7.17 16.86
N ILE A 162 -24.77 -8.35 16.25
CA ILE A 162 -25.69 -9.42 16.64
C ILE A 162 -25.23 -10.01 17.99
N GLY A 163 -26.13 -10.02 18.98
CA GLY A 163 -25.88 -10.56 20.32
C GLY A 163 -25.45 -9.52 21.37
N ASN A 164 -25.42 -8.23 21.02
CA ASN A 164 -25.19 -7.15 21.97
C ASN A 164 -26.50 -6.81 22.73
N ASN A 165 -26.42 -6.38 24.00
CA ASN A 165 -27.58 -5.93 24.79
C ASN A 165 -28.30 -4.72 24.18
N LEU A 166 -27.58 -3.91 23.38
CA LEU A 166 -28.10 -2.75 22.66
C LEU A 166 -28.59 -3.09 21.24
N HIS A 167 -28.59 -4.37 20.86
CA HIS A 167 -29.00 -4.80 19.53
C HIS A 167 -30.45 -4.42 19.25
N ASN A 168 -30.67 -3.66 18.18
CA ASN A 168 -31.98 -3.17 17.75
C ASN A 168 -32.71 -2.26 18.75
N VAL A 169 -31.99 -1.64 19.70
CA VAL A 169 -32.57 -0.59 20.54
C VAL A 169 -32.63 0.70 19.73
N SER A 170 -33.82 1.30 19.64
CA SER A 170 -34.01 2.62 19.03
C SER A 170 -33.30 3.67 19.89
N ILE A 171 -32.15 4.14 19.43
CA ILE A 171 -31.42 5.23 20.07
C ILE A 171 -32.22 6.51 19.78
N PRO A 172 -32.69 7.26 20.80
CA PRO A 172 -33.33 8.54 20.56
C PRO A 172 -32.31 9.50 19.91
N GLU A 173 -32.72 10.16 18.83
CA GLU A 173 -31.92 11.17 18.12
C GLU A 173 -31.47 12.32 19.02
#